data_AF-X1C2C6-F1
#
_entry.id   AF-X1C2C6-F1
#
_cell.length_a   1.000
_cell.length_b   1.000
_cell.length_c   1.000
_cell.angle_alpha   90.00
_cell.angle_beta   90.00
_cell.angle_gamma   90.00
#
_symmetry.space_group_name_H-M   'P 1'
#
loop_
_entity.id
_entity.type
_entity.pdbx_description
1 polymer ?
#
loop_
_entity_poly.entity_id
_entity_poly.type
_entity_poly.pdbx_seq_one_letter_code
_entity_poly.pdbx_strand_id
1 'polypeptide(L)' 'MYQVYNSSTFSGESIGSEEFINRMIEALGIVIDRRPKGRPYKREN' A
#
# COMPACT_ATOMS: atom_id res chain seq x y z
N MET A 1 4.19 -13.36 7.26
CA MET A 1 2.98 -12.89 6.54
C MET A 1 2.28 -11.91 7.45
N TYR A 2 2.57 -10.61 7.34
CA TYR A 2 1.95 -9.60 8.20
C TYR A 2 0.56 -9.30 7.64
N GLN A 3 -0.47 -9.93 8.21
CA GLN A 3 -1.85 -9.51 7.96
C GLN A 3 -2.06 -8.20 8.70
N VAL A 4 -2.00 -7.09 7.97
CA VAL A 4 -2.43 -5.79 8.45
C VAL A 4 -3.96 -5.81 8.50
N TYR A 5 -4.53 -6.25 9.62
CA TYR A 5 -5.96 -6.12 9.89
C TYR A 5 -6.25 -4.67 10.33
N ASN A 6 -6.25 -3.77 9.36
CA ASN A 6 -6.83 -2.43 9.55
C ASN A 6 -8.13 -2.44 8.76
N SER A 7 -9.24 -2.77 9.42
CA SER A 7 -10.59 -2.51 8.89
C SER A 7 -10.73 -1.00 8.76
N SER A 8 -10.38 -0.48 7.60
CA SER A 8 -10.54 0.93 7.28
C SER A 8 -12.01 1.15 6.98
N THR A 9 -12.59 2.21 7.52
CA THR A 9 -13.95 2.63 7.19
C THR A 9 -13.85 4.01 6.56
N PHE A 10 -14.48 4.17 5.40
CA PHE A 10 -14.62 5.48 4.78
C PHE A 10 -16.10 5.81 4.76
N SER A 11 -16.47 7.00 5.26
CA SER A 11 -17.87 7.43 5.39
C SER A 11 -18.80 6.46 6.14
N GLY A 12 -18.27 5.58 7.00
CA GLY A 12 -19.04 4.58 7.73
C GLY A 12 -19.27 3.26 6.98
N GLU A 13 -18.77 3.13 5.75
CA GLU A 13 -18.78 1.89 4.97
C GLU A 13 -17.41 1.20 5.01
N SER A 14 -17.41 -0.14 4.96
CA SER A 14 -16.17 -0.92 4.85
C SER A 14 -15.54 -0.67 3.48
N ILE A 15 -14.33 -0.12 3.46
CA ILE A 15 -13.61 0.09 2.21
C ILE A 15 -12.81 -1.18 1.86
N GLY A 16 -12.84 -1.57 0.58
CA GLY A 16 -12.01 -2.67 0.10
C GLY A 16 -10.52 -2.36 0.24
N SER A 17 -9.69 -3.38 0.44
CA SER A 17 -8.24 -3.21 0.59
C SER A 17 -7.60 -2.53 -0.63
N GLU A 18 -8.04 -2.87 -1.84
CA GLU A 18 -7.55 -2.27 -3.08
C GLU A 18 -7.99 -0.81 -3.25
N GLU A 19 -9.25 -0.51 -2.95
CA GLU A 19 -9.79 0.85 -3.01
C GLU A 19 -9.12 1.75 -1.97
N PHE A 20 -8.91 1.25 -0.76
CA PHE A 20 -8.17 1.96 0.29
C PHE A 20 -6.75 2.30 -0.16
N ILE A 21 -6.03 1.34 -0.75
CA ILE A 21 -4.67 1.55 -1.24
C ILE A 21 -4.66 2.60 -2.37
N ASN A 22 -5.57 2.50 -3.34
CA ASN A 22 -5.64 3.46 -4.45
C ASN A 22 -5.92 4.90 -3.96
N ARG A 23 -6.83 5.06 -3.01
CA ARG A 23 -7.15 6.38 -2.43
C ARG A 23 -6.04 6.91 -1.55
N MET A 24 -5.33 6.04 -0.83
CA MET A 24 -4.12 6.42 -0.08
C MET A 24 -3.02 6.92 -1.01
N ILE A 25 -2.79 6.23 -2.14
CA ILE A 25 -1.83 6.63 -3.18
C ILE A 25 -2.18 8.02 -3.71
N GLU A 26 -3.45 8.25 -4.03
CA GLU A 26 -3.97 9.53 -4.52
C GLU A 26 -3.82 10.66 -3.50
N ALA A 27 -4.26 10.44 -2.25
CA ALA A 27 -4.21 11.44 -1.19
C ALA A 27 -2.78 11.81 -0.77
N LEU A 28 -1.86 10.84 -0.77
CA LEU A 28 -0.46 11.06 -0.41
C LEU A 28 0.38 11.52 -1.61
N GLY A 29 -0.18 11.56 -2.83
CA GLY A 29 0.54 11.88 -4.06
C GLY A 29 1.72 10.93 -4.32
N ILE A 30 1.65 9.70 -3.80
CA ILE A 30 2.77 8.75 -3.88
C ILE A 30 2.78 8.14 -5.28
N VAL A 31 3.84 8.41 -6.04
CA VAL A 31 4.07 7.67 -7.29
C VAL A 31 4.64 6.30 -6.92
N ILE A 32 3.80 5.27 -6.91
CA ILE A 32 4.28 3.88 -6.82
C ILE A 32 4.93 3.55 -8.15
N ASP A 33 6.26 3.52 -8.17
CA ASP A 33 7.00 2.93 -9.28
C ASP A 33 6.68 1.44 -9.33
N ARG A 34 5.73 1.06 -10.19
CA ARG A 34 5.31 -0.34 -10.44
C ARG A 34 6.37 -1.14 -11.19
N ARG A 35 7.54 -0.55 -11.46
CA ARG A 35 8.67 -1.29 -12.00
C ARG A 35 9.00 -2.43 -11.03
N PRO A 36 9.30 -3.63 -11.55
CA PRO A 36 9.82 -4.68 -10.71
C PRO A 36 11.06 -4.14 -10.00
N LYS A 37 11.00 -4.02 -8.67
CA LYS A 37 12.17 -3.71 -7.86
C LYS A 37 13.22 -4.72 -8.29
N GLY A 38 14.33 -4.23 -8.86
CA GLY A 38 15.48 -5.06 -9.20
C GLY A 38 15.99 -5.82 -7.98
N ARG A 39 17.05 -6.62 -8.16
CA ARG A 39 17.66 -7.41 -7.07
C ARG A 39 17.71 -6.59 -5.77
N PRO A 40 17.10 -7.06 -4.66
CA PRO A 40 17.18 -6.35 -3.40
C PRO A 40 18.64 -6.13 -3.05
N TYR A 41 18.99 -4.89 -2.71
CA TYR A 41 20.32 -4.52 -2.27
C TYR A 41 20.66 -5.40 -1.06
N LYS A 42 21.59 -6.35 -1.25
CA LYS A 42 22.18 -7.09 -0.14
C LYS A 42 23.00 -6.07 0.64
N ARG A 43 22.55 -5.71 1.84
CA ARG A 43 23.45 -5.13 2.85
C ARG A 43 24.43 -6.24 3.21
N GLU A 44 25.65 -6.18 2.69
CA GLU A 44 26.77 -6.92 3.28
C GLU A 44 27.00 -6.36 4.69
N ASN A 45 27.20 -7.29 5.63
CA ASN A 45 27.44 -7.00 7.04
C ASN A 45 28.93 -6.89 7.31
#